data_AF-A0AAI8C4V7-F1
#
_entry.id   AF-A0AAI8C4V7-F1
#
_cell.length_a   1.000
_cell.length_b   1.000
_cell.length_c   1.000
_cell.angle_alpha   90.00
_cell.angle_beta   90.00
_cell.angle_gamma   90.00
#
_symmetry.space_group_name_H-M   'P 1'
#
loop_
_entity.id
_entity.type
_entity.pdbx_description
1 polymer ?
#
loop_
_entity_poly.entity_id
_entity_poly.type
_entity_poly.pdbx_seq_one_letter_code
_entity_poly.pdbx_strand_id
1 'polypeptide(L)'
;MGNFINKIKNFFFASEKKNESQLVLKSYAVQVIDHLQNSSSVDTIDTQELYDLIRRNFDYSSICELDNLLCGTSESQFVYSFLKKFEFDCVIKNSHREFEEIKINSSTTEYLAFLLGVKKKMIGISHLINIQKSIHDVDTRIIQQAALLEKYLEEPVSVRDAFGYFFIYEKEVAQNLFVNYLSNSIKKAGGYPNLVMCLHNTLDDLRIRLDMNFIPVVTHLNFRSKELFKFNALINNSFEEIYKISKIKEYFLQSIPLQDFKEEELINVAVDCCDIGYIKFILYEFFKFICKDEFYFEDKNVFEFFWSNCTEKTPSFSKLELNYAHSLLNRLVVEDRQNLYYIVAIFLYFKNGDLITRLPSKLPKILAMYFGVNSLKERTIYELLTRDTLNNKSFNKDNSYINDWAVIKQKKYTNPLVDSGVY
;
A
#
# COMPACT_ATOMS: atom_id res chain seq x y z
N MET A 1 45.40 -23.86 4.88
CA MET A 1 45.01 -22.56 4.28
C MET A 1 45.62 -22.30 2.89
N GLY A 2 46.94 -22.46 2.66
CA GLY A 2 47.57 -22.17 1.36
C GLY A 2 46.99 -22.93 0.16
N ASN A 3 46.60 -24.20 0.34
CA ASN A 3 45.89 -24.99 -0.68
C ASN A 3 44.46 -24.50 -0.96
N PHE A 4 43.78 -23.94 0.04
CA PHE A 4 42.42 -23.40 -0.08
C PHE A 4 42.42 -22.08 -0.85
N ILE A 5 43.35 -21.17 -0.50
CA ILE A 5 43.58 -19.91 -1.23
C ILE A 5 43.95 -20.20 -2.69
N ASN A 6 44.81 -21.18 -2.95
CA ASN A 6 45.18 -21.57 -4.32
C ASN A 6 44.03 -22.23 -5.10
N LYS A 7 43.12 -22.97 -4.44
CA LYS A 7 41.92 -23.53 -5.10
C LYS A 7 40.85 -22.46 -5.38
N ILE A 8 40.65 -21.50 -4.47
CA ILE A 8 39.83 -20.29 -4.70
C ILE A 8 40.38 -19.53 -5.90
N LYS A 9 41.69 -19.27 -5.93
CA LYS A 9 42.39 -18.66 -7.08
C LYS A 9 42.13 -19.44 -8.37
N ASN A 10 42.32 -20.76 -8.36
CA ASN A 10 42.13 -21.61 -9.54
C ASN A 10 40.68 -21.67 -10.02
N PHE A 11 39.68 -21.63 -9.13
CA PHE A 11 38.25 -21.54 -9.49
C PHE A 11 37.96 -20.24 -10.26
N PHE A 12 38.44 -19.11 -9.77
CA PHE A 12 38.23 -17.81 -10.41
C PHE A 12 39.06 -17.63 -11.69
N PHE A 13 40.24 -18.25 -11.81
CA PHE A 13 41.00 -18.29 -13.06
C PHE A 13 40.40 -19.28 -14.08
N ALA A 14 39.71 -20.34 -13.65
CA ALA A 14 39.03 -21.29 -14.54
C ALA A 14 37.72 -20.72 -15.11
N SER A 15 37.04 -19.84 -14.37
CA SER A 15 35.87 -19.14 -14.87
C SER A 15 36.22 -18.14 -15.98
N GLU A 16 37.39 -17.48 -15.97
CA GLU A 16 37.88 -16.54 -17.01
C GLU A 16 37.74 -16.99 -18.48
N LYS A 17 37.55 -18.30 -18.74
CA LYS A 17 37.34 -18.85 -20.07
C LYS A 17 35.89 -18.78 -20.58
N LYS A 18 34.92 -18.26 -19.81
CA LYS A 18 33.48 -18.22 -20.19
C LYS A 18 32.74 -16.92 -19.77
N ASN A 19 32.87 -15.86 -20.59
CA ASN A 19 31.98 -14.68 -20.73
C ASN A 19 31.75 -13.67 -19.55
N GLU A 20 31.24 -12.49 -19.94
CA GLU A 20 31.30 -11.14 -19.33
C GLU A 20 30.73 -10.92 -17.91
N SER A 21 29.96 -11.84 -17.34
CA SER A 21 29.43 -11.75 -15.95
C SER A 21 30.52 -11.73 -14.86
N GLN A 22 31.79 -11.85 -15.26
CA GLN A 22 32.95 -12.12 -14.42
C GLN A 22 33.68 -10.88 -13.92
N LEU A 23 33.44 -9.69 -14.50
CA LEU A 23 34.16 -8.47 -14.08
C LEU A 23 33.82 -8.03 -12.65
N VAL A 24 32.58 -8.26 -12.20
CA VAL A 24 32.14 -7.93 -10.83
C VAL A 24 32.70 -8.94 -9.83
N LEU A 25 32.65 -10.24 -10.14
CA LEU A 25 33.27 -11.30 -9.33
C LEU A 25 34.79 -11.13 -9.22
N LYS A 26 35.45 -10.59 -10.26
CA LYS A 26 36.88 -10.30 -10.30
C LYS A 26 37.30 -9.22 -9.30
N SER A 27 36.48 -8.19 -9.04
CA SER A 27 36.84 -7.13 -8.07
C SER A 27 36.69 -7.60 -6.63
N TYR A 28 35.65 -8.35 -6.30
CA TYR A 28 35.41 -8.87 -4.95
C TYR A 28 36.37 -10.02 -4.59
N ALA A 29 36.68 -10.91 -5.53
CA ALA A 29 37.65 -11.97 -5.31
C ALA A 29 39.07 -11.42 -5.12
N VAL A 30 39.47 -10.40 -5.88
CA VAL A 30 40.77 -9.72 -5.69
C VAL A 30 40.81 -9.01 -4.35
N GLN A 31 39.73 -8.34 -3.91
CA GLN A 31 39.70 -7.69 -2.60
C GLN A 31 39.77 -8.69 -1.43
N VAL A 32 39.07 -9.82 -1.51
CA VAL A 32 39.11 -10.88 -0.49
C VAL A 32 40.49 -11.56 -0.48
N ILE A 33 41.07 -11.83 -1.66
CA ILE A 33 42.40 -12.43 -1.78
C ILE A 33 43.49 -11.45 -1.31
N ASP A 34 43.46 -10.18 -1.72
CA ASP A 34 44.42 -9.16 -1.28
C ASP A 34 44.31 -8.94 0.22
N HIS A 35 43.11 -8.94 0.80
CA HIS A 35 42.93 -8.83 2.24
C HIS A 35 43.54 -10.03 2.98
N LEU A 36 43.30 -11.26 2.48
CA LEU A 36 43.86 -12.50 3.04
C LEU A 36 45.37 -12.65 2.82
N GLN A 37 45.94 -12.03 1.79
CA GLN A 37 47.38 -12.07 1.50
C GLN A 37 48.16 -10.96 2.22
N ASN A 38 47.52 -9.81 2.48
CA ASN A 38 48.14 -8.66 3.13
C ASN A 38 47.89 -8.59 4.64
N SER A 39 46.99 -9.41 5.19
CA SER A 39 46.92 -9.66 6.63
C SER A 39 48.17 -10.43 7.05
N SER A 40 49.03 -9.81 7.86
CA SER A 40 50.33 -10.31 8.32
C SER A 40 50.30 -11.58 9.18
N SER A 41 49.15 -12.23 9.28
CA SER A 41 48.94 -13.46 10.04
C SER A 41 47.80 -14.27 9.43
N VAL A 42 48.07 -14.86 8.26
CA VAL A 42 47.19 -15.85 7.60
C VAL A 42 46.89 -17.05 8.52
N ASP A 43 47.70 -17.25 9.56
CA ASP A 43 47.50 -18.27 10.60
C ASP A 43 46.66 -17.79 11.82
N THR A 44 46.21 -16.53 11.87
CA THR A 44 45.42 -15.99 13.01
C THR A 44 44.14 -15.25 12.62
N ILE A 45 43.65 -15.36 11.38
CA ILE A 45 42.32 -14.85 11.06
C ILE A 45 41.31 -15.75 11.77
N ASP A 46 40.55 -15.18 12.71
CA ASP A 46 39.49 -15.92 13.40
C ASP A 46 38.46 -16.39 12.35
N THR A 47 37.91 -17.59 12.57
CA THR A 47 36.85 -18.16 11.72
C THR A 47 35.67 -17.19 11.59
N GLN A 48 35.44 -16.37 12.61
CA GLN A 48 34.40 -15.34 12.63
C GLN A 48 34.73 -14.10 11.76
N GLU A 49 35.99 -13.68 11.67
CA GLU A 49 36.40 -12.57 10.78
C GLU A 49 36.31 -12.99 9.31
N LEU A 50 36.74 -14.21 8.99
CA LEU A 50 36.59 -14.78 7.65
C LEU A 50 35.12 -14.90 7.26
N TYR A 51 34.26 -15.26 8.22
CA TYR A 51 32.81 -15.33 8.06
C TYR A 51 32.19 -13.97 7.71
N ASP A 52 32.56 -12.91 8.44
CA ASP A 52 32.06 -11.56 8.17
C ASP A 52 32.55 -11.01 6.83
N LEU A 53 33.77 -11.36 6.42
CA LEU A 53 34.33 -10.96 5.12
C LEU A 53 33.59 -11.62 3.96
N ILE A 54 33.27 -12.90 4.05
CA ILE A 54 32.56 -13.63 3.01
C ILE A 54 31.09 -13.14 2.94
N ARG A 55 30.43 -12.96 4.10
CA ARG A 55 29.04 -12.45 4.16
C ARG A 55 28.87 -11.08 3.51
N ARG A 56 29.88 -10.22 3.62
CA ARG A 56 29.83 -8.86 3.05
C ARG A 56 30.03 -8.82 1.53
N ASN A 57 30.64 -9.85 0.96
CA ASN A 57 31.15 -9.80 -0.42
C ASN A 57 30.56 -10.85 -1.36
N PHE A 58 29.83 -11.87 -0.85
CA PHE A 58 29.26 -12.93 -1.69
C PHE A 58 27.77 -13.15 -1.42
N ASP A 59 26.99 -13.33 -2.49
CA ASP A 59 25.60 -13.77 -2.40
C ASP A 59 25.48 -15.30 -2.26
N TYR A 60 24.30 -15.77 -1.84
CA TYR A 60 24.05 -17.18 -1.58
C TYR A 60 24.33 -18.09 -2.79
N SER A 61 23.99 -17.63 -4.00
CA SER A 61 24.22 -18.36 -5.26
C SER A 61 25.71 -18.63 -5.47
N SER A 62 26.55 -17.61 -5.27
CA SER A 62 28.00 -17.69 -5.43
C SER A 62 28.64 -18.67 -4.43
N ILE A 63 28.09 -18.77 -3.22
CA ILE A 63 28.61 -19.68 -2.19
C ILE A 63 28.20 -21.14 -2.49
N CYS A 64 26.98 -21.37 -3.00
CA CYS A 64 26.52 -22.71 -3.42
C CYS A 64 27.32 -23.28 -4.60
N GLU A 65 27.69 -22.45 -5.58
CA GLU A 65 28.56 -22.86 -6.69
C GLU A 65 29.95 -23.29 -6.21
N LEU A 66 30.46 -22.62 -5.18
CA LEU A 66 31.74 -22.91 -4.56
C LEU A 66 31.74 -24.27 -3.81
N ASP A 67 30.62 -24.64 -3.19
CA ASP A 67 30.44 -25.94 -2.51
C ASP A 67 30.41 -27.11 -3.51
N ASN A 68 29.65 -26.96 -4.59
CA ASN A 68 29.53 -27.98 -5.64
C ASN A 68 30.87 -28.35 -6.29
N LEU A 69 31.82 -27.41 -6.35
CA LEU A 69 33.14 -27.61 -6.94
C LEU A 69 34.18 -28.17 -5.97
N LEU A 70 33.94 -28.03 -4.67
CA LEU A 70 34.82 -28.56 -3.61
C LEU A 70 34.41 -29.95 -3.12
N CYS A 71 33.24 -30.45 -3.56
CA CYS A 71 32.78 -31.82 -3.32
C CYS A 71 33.86 -32.85 -3.69
N GLY A 72 34.29 -33.63 -2.70
CA GLY A 72 35.24 -34.75 -2.86
C GLY A 72 36.64 -34.54 -2.29
N THR A 73 36.93 -33.40 -1.64
CA THR A 73 38.19 -33.16 -0.93
C THR A 73 38.00 -33.20 0.58
N SER A 74 39.04 -33.53 1.37
CA SER A 74 38.97 -33.49 2.85
C SER A 74 38.63 -32.09 3.41
N GLU A 75 38.78 -31.06 2.59
CA GLU A 75 38.46 -29.66 2.89
C GLU A 75 36.98 -29.31 2.61
N SER A 76 36.22 -30.20 1.95
CA SER A 76 34.78 -30.06 1.71
C SER A 76 33.98 -30.08 3.01
N GLN A 77 34.47 -30.77 4.05
CA GLN A 77 33.84 -30.79 5.36
C GLN A 77 33.87 -29.40 6.03
N PHE A 78 34.91 -28.59 5.79
CA PHE A 78 35.01 -27.24 6.35
C PHE A 78 34.02 -26.28 5.68
N VAL A 79 33.99 -26.23 4.34
CA VAL A 79 33.04 -25.38 3.58
C VAL A 79 31.59 -25.79 3.82
N TYR A 80 31.31 -27.09 3.86
CA TYR A 80 30.01 -27.61 4.23
C TYR A 80 29.62 -27.23 5.67
N SER A 81 30.54 -27.34 6.63
CA SER A 81 30.29 -26.91 8.02
C SER A 81 30.11 -25.39 8.15
N PHE A 82 30.78 -24.61 7.31
CA PHE A 82 30.68 -23.15 7.21
C PHE A 82 29.31 -22.73 6.65
N LEU A 83 28.88 -23.31 5.53
CA LEU A 83 27.56 -23.09 4.94
C LEU A 83 26.43 -23.46 5.90
N LYS A 84 26.57 -24.60 6.57
CA LYS A 84 25.67 -25.07 7.62
C LYS A 84 25.60 -24.09 8.80
N LYS A 85 26.71 -23.44 9.18
CA LYS A 85 26.72 -22.44 10.25
C LYS A 85 26.17 -21.08 9.79
N PHE A 86 26.42 -20.69 8.54
CA PHE A 86 25.91 -19.46 7.92
C PHE A 86 24.39 -19.47 7.78
N GLU A 87 23.84 -20.53 7.20
CA GLU A 87 22.39 -20.71 7.10
C GLU A 87 21.72 -20.79 8.48
N PHE A 88 22.38 -21.43 9.46
CA PHE A 88 21.90 -21.48 10.84
C PHE A 88 21.85 -20.07 11.47
N ASP A 89 22.91 -19.28 11.37
CA ASP A 89 22.94 -17.95 11.97
C ASP A 89 21.99 -16.96 11.25
N CYS A 90 21.90 -17.03 9.91
CA CYS A 90 20.98 -16.22 9.12
C CYS A 90 19.50 -16.54 9.36
N VAL A 91 19.13 -17.82 9.50
CA VAL A 91 17.72 -18.25 9.61
C VAL A 91 17.27 -18.42 11.06
N ILE A 92 18.14 -18.84 11.98
CA ILE A 92 17.77 -19.15 13.38
C ILE A 92 18.09 -17.99 14.31
N LYS A 93 19.35 -17.52 14.37
CA LYS A 93 19.75 -16.47 15.33
C LYS A 93 19.09 -15.11 15.05
N ASN A 94 19.03 -14.69 13.79
CA ASN A 94 18.37 -13.43 13.43
C ASN A 94 16.86 -13.51 13.70
N SER A 95 16.20 -14.62 13.35
CA SER A 95 14.77 -14.82 13.61
C SER A 95 14.43 -14.78 15.10
N HIS A 96 15.30 -15.31 15.98
CA HIS A 96 15.04 -15.28 17.42
C HIS A 96 15.05 -13.87 18.01
N ARG A 97 15.91 -12.98 17.51
CA ARG A 97 15.92 -11.56 17.89
C ARG A 97 14.72 -10.82 17.31
N GLU A 98 14.37 -11.12 16.07
CA GLU A 98 13.22 -10.55 15.37
C GLU A 98 11.87 -11.00 15.96
N PHE A 99 11.77 -12.18 16.58
CA PHE A 99 10.50 -12.67 17.15
C PHE A 99 9.89 -11.70 18.16
N GLU A 100 10.68 -11.17 19.10
CA GLU A 100 10.16 -10.28 20.14
C GLU A 100 9.94 -8.85 19.61
N GLU A 101 10.82 -8.35 18.74
CA GLU A 101 10.66 -7.03 18.11
C GLU A 101 9.44 -6.97 17.18
N ILE A 102 9.20 -8.02 16.38
CA ILE A 102 8.04 -8.10 15.50
C ILE A 102 6.76 -8.33 16.30
N LYS A 103 6.79 -9.18 17.33
CA LYS A 103 5.61 -9.44 18.19
C LYS A 103 5.08 -8.16 18.85
N ILE A 104 5.94 -7.24 19.24
CA ILE A 104 5.53 -5.96 19.85
C ILE A 104 4.90 -5.01 18.84
N ASN A 105 5.35 -5.04 17.58
CA ASN A 105 5.03 -4.03 16.56
C ASN A 105 4.04 -4.51 15.49
N SER A 106 3.50 -5.72 15.60
CA SER A 106 2.64 -6.31 14.58
C SER A 106 1.31 -6.81 15.14
N SER A 107 0.30 -6.87 14.28
CA SER A 107 -0.99 -7.49 14.61
C SER A 107 -0.85 -8.99 14.85
N THR A 108 -1.88 -9.61 15.44
CA THR A 108 -1.86 -11.07 15.67
C THR A 108 -1.73 -11.83 14.35
N THR A 109 -2.40 -11.34 13.31
CA THR A 109 -2.33 -11.91 11.95
C THR A 109 -0.96 -11.74 11.30
N GLU A 110 -0.38 -10.53 11.39
CA GLU A 110 0.95 -10.24 10.83
C GLU A 110 2.05 -11.07 11.51
N TYR A 111 1.95 -11.27 12.84
CA TYR A 111 2.89 -12.10 13.58
C TYR A 111 2.74 -13.59 13.21
N LEU A 112 1.52 -14.09 13.04
CA LEU A 112 1.28 -15.46 12.57
C LEU A 112 1.87 -15.67 11.17
N ALA A 113 1.67 -14.72 10.26
CA ALA A 113 2.25 -14.75 8.91
C ALA A 113 3.78 -14.81 8.95
N PHE A 114 4.41 -14.00 9.82
CA PHE A 114 5.86 -14.04 10.03
C PHE A 114 6.34 -15.40 10.54
N LEU A 115 5.69 -15.98 11.56
CA LEU A 115 6.05 -17.29 12.11
C LEU A 115 5.99 -18.40 11.03
N LEU A 116 4.95 -18.37 10.19
CA LEU A 116 4.80 -19.31 9.08
C LEU A 116 5.90 -19.13 8.02
N GLY A 117 6.25 -17.89 7.67
CA GLY A 117 7.36 -17.59 6.76
C GLY A 117 8.71 -18.07 7.29
N VAL A 118 8.98 -17.85 8.57
CA VAL A 118 10.20 -18.37 9.24
C VAL A 118 10.20 -19.90 9.22
N LYS A 119 9.08 -20.55 9.57
CA LYS A 119 8.96 -22.01 9.53
C LYS A 119 9.23 -22.56 8.13
N LYS A 120 8.67 -21.94 7.08
CA LYS A 120 8.88 -22.32 5.68
C LYS A 120 10.39 -22.30 5.34
N LYS A 121 11.08 -21.21 5.70
CA LYS A 121 12.53 -21.07 5.51
C LYS A 121 13.31 -22.16 6.25
N MET A 122 12.98 -22.40 7.53
CA MET A 122 13.57 -23.46 8.34
C MET A 122 13.39 -24.84 7.69
N ILE A 123 12.19 -25.20 7.27
CA ILE A 123 11.96 -26.48 6.58
C ILE A 123 12.84 -26.61 5.33
N GLY A 124 13.02 -25.53 4.58
CA GLY A 124 13.91 -25.47 3.42
C GLY A 124 15.34 -25.89 3.72
N ILE A 125 15.90 -25.46 4.86
CA ILE A 125 17.30 -25.74 5.27
C ILE A 125 17.45 -26.94 6.22
N SER A 126 16.35 -27.57 6.63
CA SER A 126 16.35 -28.67 7.63
C SER A 126 17.10 -29.93 7.20
N HIS A 127 17.36 -30.09 5.89
CA HIS A 127 18.17 -31.18 5.35
C HIS A 127 19.68 -30.91 5.49
N LEU A 128 20.07 -29.64 5.66
CA LEU A 128 21.46 -29.19 5.81
C LEU A 128 21.83 -29.09 7.28
N ILE A 129 20.92 -28.59 8.13
CA ILE A 129 21.18 -28.32 9.56
C ILE A 129 20.15 -29.00 10.45
N ASN A 130 20.59 -29.54 11.60
CA ASN A 130 19.66 -30.00 12.63
C ASN A 130 19.05 -28.81 13.38
N ILE A 131 17.84 -28.44 12.98
CA ILE A 131 17.06 -27.33 13.56
C ILE A 131 15.70 -27.80 14.09
N GLN A 132 15.55 -29.10 14.38
CA GLN A 132 14.27 -29.67 14.82
C GLN A 132 13.73 -28.99 16.09
N LYS A 133 14.61 -28.63 17.02
CA LYS A 133 14.23 -27.90 18.24
C LYS A 133 13.66 -26.52 17.90
N SER A 134 14.35 -25.75 17.04
CA SER A 134 13.87 -24.43 16.61
C SER A 134 12.55 -24.51 15.84
N ILE A 135 12.37 -25.53 14.98
CA ILE A 135 11.09 -25.79 14.31
C ILE A 135 10.00 -26.07 15.34
N HIS A 136 10.27 -26.87 16.37
CA HIS A 136 9.31 -27.16 17.43
C HIS A 136 8.93 -25.91 18.24
N ASP A 137 9.89 -25.03 18.51
CA ASP A 137 9.63 -23.76 19.19
C ASP A 137 8.73 -22.85 18.35
N VAL A 138 8.97 -22.78 17.03
CA VAL A 138 8.13 -22.03 16.09
C VAL A 138 6.74 -22.66 15.97
N ASP A 139 6.65 -23.99 15.88
CA ASP A 139 5.38 -24.72 15.86
C ASP A 139 4.50 -24.39 17.07
N THR A 140 5.12 -24.32 18.26
CA THR A 140 4.44 -23.95 19.51
C THR A 140 3.93 -22.50 19.45
N ARG A 141 4.72 -21.57 18.91
CA ARG A 141 4.30 -20.18 18.73
C ARG A 141 3.17 -20.05 17.69
N ILE A 142 3.22 -20.81 16.59
CA ILE A 142 2.18 -20.83 15.54
C ILE A 142 0.84 -21.25 16.14
N ILE A 143 0.79 -22.38 16.87
CA ILE A 143 -0.48 -22.87 17.42
C ILE A 143 -1.04 -21.94 18.49
N GLN A 144 -0.17 -21.33 19.31
CA GLN A 144 -0.59 -20.30 20.29
C GLN A 144 -1.19 -19.08 19.59
N GLN A 145 -0.54 -18.56 18.55
CA GLN A 145 -1.07 -17.40 17.84
C GLN A 145 -2.33 -17.71 17.03
N ALA A 146 -2.42 -18.89 16.42
CA ALA A 146 -3.65 -19.30 15.75
C ALA A 146 -4.83 -19.37 16.73
N ALA A 147 -4.63 -19.93 17.93
CA ALA A 147 -5.66 -20.00 18.96
C ALA A 147 -6.06 -18.60 19.50
N LEU A 148 -5.09 -17.69 19.67
CA LEU A 148 -5.38 -16.30 20.03
C LEU A 148 -6.18 -15.61 18.93
N LEU A 149 -5.76 -15.76 17.66
CA LEU A 149 -6.43 -15.16 16.52
C LEU A 149 -7.87 -15.66 16.38
N GLU A 150 -8.10 -16.97 16.51
CA GLU A 150 -9.42 -17.58 16.52
C GLU A 150 -10.35 -16.95 17.56
N LYS A 151 -9.84 -16.71 18.79
CA LYS A 151 -10.58 -16.01 19.84
C LYS A 151 -10.86 -14.54 19.51
N TYR A 152 -9.91 -13.82 18.91
CA TYR A 152 -10.06 -12.39 18.62
C TYR A 152 -10.99 -12.12 17.43
N LEU A 153 -11.15 -13.08 16.51
CA LEU A 153 -12.03 -12.95 15.34
C LEU A 153 -13.53 -12.99 15.68
N GLU A 154 -13.90 -13.25 16.95
CA GLU A 154 -15.28 -13.23 17.46
C GLU A 154 -15.77 -11.81 17.86
N GLU A 155 -14.87 -10.83 17.97
CA GLU A 155 -15.12 -9.44 18.40
C GLU A 155 -14.85 -8.43 17.27
N PRO A 156 -15.20 -7.14 17.38
CA PRO A 156 -14.89 -6.16 16.33
C PRO A 156 -13.38 -6.10 16.06
N VAL A 157 -12.96 -6.63 14.90
CA VAL A 157 -11.55 -6.77 14.52
C VAL A 157 -11.02 -5.55 13.75
N SER A 158 -9.72 -5.28 13.94
CA SER A 158 -8.98 -4.33 13.09
C SER A 158 -8.90 -4.83 11.64
N VAL A 159 -8.68 -3.92 10.68
CA VAL A 159 -8.52 -4.30 9.26
C VAL A 159 -7.37 -5.31 9.08
N ARG A 160 -6.31 -5.14 9.87
CA ARG A 160 -5.13 -6.01 9.85
C ARG A 160 -5.45 -7.42 10.33
N ASP A 161 -6.26 -7.53 11.38
CA ASP A 161 -6.63 -8.83 11.95
C ASP A 161 -7.77 -9.52 11.20
N ALA A 162 -8.56 -8.79 10.40
CA ALA A 162 -9.60 -9.40 9.56
C ALA A 162 -9.02 -10.36 8.51
N PHE A 163 -7.77 -10.18 8.07
CA PHE A 163 -7.09 -11.18 7.22
C PHE A 163 -6.84 -12.50 7.94
N GLY A 164 -6.96 -12.52 9.26
CA GLY A 164 -6.93 -13.71 10.09
C GLY A 164 -7.99 -14.75 9.71
N TYR A 165 -9.14 -14.33 9.14
CA TYR A 165 -10.14 -15.27 8.64
C TYR A 165 -9.55 -16.29 7.66
N PHE A 166 -8.58 -15.88 6.82
CA PHE A 166 -7.93 -16.75 5.84
C PHE A 166 -6.90 -17.72 6.43
N PHE A 167 -6.46 -17.48 7.68
CA PHE A 167 -5.59 -18.41 8.41
C PHE A 167 -6.38 -19.42 9.23
N ILE A 168 -7.61 -19.11 9.65
CA ILE A 168 -8.39 -19.94 10.58
C ILE A 168 -9.48 -20.75 9.87
N TYR A 169 -10.12 -20.17 8.85
CA TYR A 169 -11.25 -20.80 8.17
C TYR A 169 -10.89 -21.24 6.75
N GLU A 170 -11.53 -22.32 6.31
CA GLU A 170 -11.44 -22.77 4.92
C GLU A 170 -12.01 -21.74 3.96
N LYS A 171 -11.57 -21.84 2.71
CA LYS A 171 -11.73 -20.83 1.67
C LYS A 171 -13.10 -20.14 1.65
N GLU A 172 -14.17 -20.90 1.43
CA GLU A 172 -15.51 -20.33 1.26
C GLU A 172 -15.98 -19.58 2.52
N VAL A 173 -15.73 -20.16 3.69
CA VAL A 173 -16.12 -19.56 4.98
C VAL A 173 -15.32 -18.28 5.23
N ALA A 174 -14.01 -18.32 5.02
CA ALA A 174 -13.13 -17.17 5.18
C ALA A 174 -13.54 -16.00 4.27
N GLN A 175 -13.82 -16.28 2.99
CA GLN A 175 -14.26 -15.27 2.03
C GLN A 175 -15.57 -14.62 2.47
N ASN A 176 -16.55 -15.41 2.90
CA ASN A 176 -17.85 -14.89 3.34
C ASN A 176 -17.73 -14.01 4.59
N LEU A 177 -16.95 -14.45 5.59
CA LEU A 177 -16.69 -13.66 6.79
C LEU A 177 -15.98 -12.35 6.48
N PHE A 178 -14.97 -12.41 5.60
CA PHE A 178 -14.22 -11.23 5.20
C PHE A 178 -15.07 -10.23 4.39
N VAL A 179 -15.92 -10.70 3.47
CA VAL A 179 -16.89 -9.84 2.77
C VAL A 179 -17.83 -9.15 3.77
N ASN A 180 -18.40 -9.91 4.72
CA ASN A 180 -19.28 -9.34 5.75
C ASN A 180 -18.56 -8.31 6.61
N TYR A 181 -17.30 -8.57 6.99
CA TYR A 181 -16.46 -7.63 7.71
C TYR A 181 -16.28 -6.32 6.94
N LEU A 182 -15.92 -6.41 5.65
CA LEU A 182 -15.74 -5.24 4.80
C LEU A 182 -17.03 -4.43 4.68
N SER A 183 -18.17 -5.08 4.38
CA SER A 183 -19.47 -4.41 4.28
C SER A 183 -19.85 -3.70 5.59
N ASN A 184 -19.57 -4.30 6.75
CA ASN A 184 -19.83 -3.69 8.06
C ASN A 184 -18.87 -2.54 8.37
N SER A 185 -17.59 -2.68 8.06
CA SER A 185 -16.56 -1.66 8.26
C SER A 185 -16.85 -0.42 7.40
N ILE A 186 -17.28 -0.61 6.15
CA ILE A 186 -17.70 0.47 5.25
C ILE A 186 -18.90 1.22 5.84
N LYS A 187 -19.93 0.50 6.31
CA LYS A 187 -21.14 1.12 6.90
C LYS A 187 -20.85 1.92 8.16
N LYS A 188 -19.89 1.49 8.98
CA LYS A 188 -19.57 2.11 10.28
C LYS A 188 -18.55 3.26 10.19
N ALA A 189 -17.55 3.15 9.32
CA ALA A 189 -16.38 4.03 9.38
C ALA A 189 -16.45 5.28 8.48
N GLY A 190 -17.44 5.38 7.57
CA GLY A 190 -17.63 6.55 6.71
C GLY A 190 -16.49 6.86 5.70
N GLY A 191 -15.30 6.26 5.84
CA GLY A 191 -14.12 6.48 5.00
C GLY A 191 -13.61 5.20 4.32
N TYR A 192 -14.02 5.00 3.07
CA TYR A 192 -13.58 3.90 2.20
C TYR A 192 -12.08 3.96 1.80
N PRO A 193 -11.47 5.13 1.52
CA PRO A 193 -10.09 5.15 1.04
C PRO A 193 -9.06 4.64 2.04
N ASN A 194 -9.19 5.05 3.31
CA ASN A 194 -8.31 4.57 4.38
C ASN A 194 -8.48 3.07 4.61
N LEU A 195 -9.70 2.54 4.47
CA LEU A 195 -9.95 1.10 4.55
C LEU A 195 -9.27 0.37 3.39
N VAL A 196 -9.43 0.84 2.14
CA VAL A 196 -8.81 0.22 0.96
C VAL A 196 -7.28 0.28 1.00
N MET A 197 -6.70 1.42 1.39
CA MET A 197 -5.25 1.53 1.60
C MET A 197 -4.76 0.58 2.70
N CYS A 198 -5.45 0.52 3.85
CA CYS A 198 -5.10 -0.42 4.90
C CYS A 198 -5.18 -1.87 4.42
N LEU A 199 -6.19 -2.22 3.60
CA LEU A 199 -6.34 -3.56 3.04
C LEU A 199 -5.19 -3.90 2.10
N HIS A 200 -4.84 -3.01 1.17
CA HIS A 200 -3.75 -3.24 0.23
C HIS A 200 -2.40 -3.35 0.94
N ASN A 201 -2.07 -2.40 1.82
CA ASN A 201 -0.81 -2.42 2.57
C ASN A 201 -0.69 -3.69 3.42
N THR A 202 -1.75 -4.06 4.14
CA THR A 202 -1.72 -5.29 4.95
C THR A 202 -1.51 -6.52 4.07
N LEU A 203 -2.19 -6.58 2.92
CA LEU A 203 -2.12 -7.75 2.05
C LEU A 203 -0.74 -7.90 1.39
N ASP A 204 -0.12 -6.79 0.98
CA ASP A 204 1.27 -6.75 0.50
C ASP A 204 2.25 -7.17 1.59
N ASP A 205 2.10 -6.63 2.81
CA ASP A 205 2.92 -7.00 3.96
C ASP A 205 2.80 -8.49 4.29
N LEU A 206 1.59 -9.04 4.28
CA LEU A 206 1.35 -10.47 4.50
C LEU A 206 2.02 -11.33 3.42
N ARG A 207 1.94 -10.91 2.15
CA ARG A 207 2.61 -11.60 1.05
C ARG A 207 4.11 -11.65 1.23
N ILE A 208 4.72 -10.52 1.61
CA ILE A 208 6.17 -10.43 1.89
C ILE A 208 6.55 -11.32 3.09
N ARG A 209 5.79 -11.27 4.18
CA ARG A 209 6.07 -12.03 5.40
C ARG A 209 5.95 -13.54 5.21
N LEU A 210 4.90 -13.98 4.51
CA LEU A 210 4.68 -15.39 4.20
C LEU A 210 5.67 -15.92 3.17
N ASP A 211 6.17 -15.05 2.28
CA ASP A 211 6.99 -15.43 1.12
C ASP A 211 6.24 -16.47 0.24
N MET A 212 4.93 -16.29 0.06
CA MET A 212 4.07 -17.22 -0.68
C MET A 212 3.04 -16.47 -1.51
N ASN A 213 2.40 -17.16 -2.46
CA ASN A 213 1.33 -16.60 -3.30
C ASN A 213 -0.09 -16.90 -2.76
N PHE A 214 -0.19 -17.50 -1.56
CA PHE A 214 -1.46 -17.83 -0.91
C PHE A 214 -1.31 -17.78 0.62
N ILE A 215 -2.45 -17.73 1.31
CA ILE A 215 -2.53 -17.82 2.77
C ILE A 215 -2.95 -19.25 3.16
N PRO A 216 -2.15 -19.98 3.97
CA PRO A 216 -2.49 -21.33 4.40
C PRO A 216 -3.45 -21.33 5.59
N VAL A 217 -4.43 -22.24 5.57
CA VAL A 217 -5.29 -22.50 6.74
C VAL A 217 -4.52 -23.31 7.77
N VAL A 218 -4.42 -22.78 8.98
CA VAL A 218 -3.71 -23.38 10.12
C VAL A 218 -4.73 -24.03 11.06
N THR A 219 -4.56 -25.32 11.29
CA THR A 219 -5.38 -26.11 12.21
C THR A 219 -4.50 -26.82 13.23
N HIS A 220 -5.10 -27.26 14.33
CA HIS A 220 -4.45 -28.09 15.34
C HIS A 220 -3.90 -29.42 14.77
N LEU A 221 -4.36 -29.85 13.59
CA LEU A 221 -3.91 -31.07 12.93
C LEU A 221 -2.76 -30.83 11.95
N ASN A 222 -2.76 -29.70 11.24
CA ASN A 222 -1.84 -29.48 10.12
C ASN A 222 -0.66 -28.56 10.46
N PHE A 223 -0.67 -27.85 11.60
CA PHE A 223 0.33 -26.82 11.89
C PHE A 223 1.77 -27.33 11.87
N ARG A 224 2.01 -28.62 12.16
CA ARG A 224 3.34 -29.27 12.09
C ARG A 224 3.71 -29.76 10.69
N SER A 225 2.73 -29.99 9.84
CA SER A 225 2.91 -30.61 8.51
C SER A 225 3.62 -29.68 7.53
N LYS A 226 4.49 -30.25 6.69
CA LYS A 226 5.09 -29.53 5.55
C LYS A 226 4.07 -29.25 4.44
N GLU A 227 2.98 -30.04 4.39
CA GLU A 227 1.90 -29.87 3.40
C GLU A 227 1.16 -28.54 3.57
N LEU A 228 1.26 -27.90 4.75
CA LEU A 228 0.72 -26.55 5.01
C LEU A 228 1.23 -25.51 3.99
N PHE A 229 2.44 -25.70 3.45
CA PHE A 229 3.06 -24.80 2.48
C PHE A 229 2.81 -25.19 1.02
N LYS A 230 1.95 -26.18 0.76
CA LYS A 230 1.50 -26.52 -0.60
C LYS A 230 0.12 -25.91 -0.84
N PHE A 231 -0.06 -25.33 -2.02
CA PHE A 231 -1.32 -24.72 -2.38
C PHE A 231 -2.40 -25.80 -2.61
N ASN A 232 -3.55 -25.64 -1.94
CA ASN A 232 -4.77 -26.37 -2.20
C ASN A 232 -5.90 -25.35 -2.47
N ALA A 233 -6.38 -25.30 -3.71
CA ALA A 233 -7.35 -24.29 -4.16
C ALA A 233 -8.75 -24.42 -3.53
N LEU A 234 -9.06 -25.57 -2.92
CA LEU A 234 -10.33 -25.80 -2.21
C LEU A 234 -10.27 -25.29 -0.77
N ILE A 235 -9.09 -25.33 -0.15
CA ILE A 235 -8.91 -25.02 1.28
C ILE A 235 -8.37 -23.59 1.45
N ASN A 236 -7.40 -23.20 0.63
CA ASN A 236 -6.63 -21.96 0.79
C ASN A 236 -7.08 -20.87 -0.19
N ASN A 237 -6.83 -19.62 0.18
CA ASN A 237 -7.02 -18.46 -0.69
C ASN A 237 -5.68 -17.97 -1.25
N SER A 238 -5.60 -17.79 -2.57
CA SER A 238 -4.50 -17.05 -3.18
C SER A 238 -4.62 -15.55 -2.89
N PHE A 239 -3.50 -14.83 -2.89
CA PHE A 239 -3.53 -13.38 -2.73
C PHE A 239 -4.36 -12.69 -3.83
N GLU A 240 -4.32 -13.21 -5.07
CA GLU A 240 -5.11 -12.67 -6.19
C GLU A 240 -6.63 -12.78 -5.93
N GLU A 241 -7.08 -13.90 -5.36
CA GLU A 241 -8.49 -14.08 -4.98
C GLU A 241 -8.90 -13.12 -3.89
N ILE A 242 -8.05 -12.93 -2.87
CA ILE A 242 -8.32 -11.99 -1.78
C ILE A 242 -8.36 -10.56 -2.32
N TYR A 243 -7.44 -10.16 -3.20
CA TYR A 243 -7.50 -8.86 -3.88
C TYR A 243 -8.83 -8.63 -4.60
N LYS A 244 -9.36 -9.64 -5.30
CA LYS A 244 -10.66 -9.53 -6.00
C LYS A 244 -11.82 -9.30 -5.03
N ILE A 245 -11.74 -9.89 -3.84
CA ILE A 245 -12.73 -9.72 -2.77
C ILE A 245 -12.61 -8.36 -2.10
N SER A 246 -11.39 -7.92 -1.75
CA SER A 246 -11.12 -6.60 -1.17
C SER A 246 -11.55 -5.45 -2.09
N LYS A 247 -11.56 -5.68 -3.41
CA LYS A 247 -12.08 -4.77 -4.44
C LYS A 247 -13.63 -4.82 -4.55
N ILE A 248 -14.35 -4.94 -3.43
CA ILE A 248 -15.79 -5.21 -3.38
C ILE A 248 -16.55 -4.48 -4.50
N LYS A 249 -17.15 -5.29 -5.37
CA LYS A 249 -17.96 -4.92 -6.54
C LYS A 249 -19.00 -3.83 -6.24
N GLU A 250 -19.55 -3.75 -5.05
CA GLU A 250 -20.66 -2.85 -4.70
C GLU A 250 -20.32 -1.36 -4.92
N TYR A 251 -19.04 -0.97 -4.78
CA TYR A 251 -18.56 0.37 -5.12
C TYR A 251 -18.38 0.58 -6.64
N PHE A 252 -17.88 -0.43 -7.35
CA PHE A 252 -17.84 -0.42 -8.82
C PHE A 252 -19.23 -0.60 -9.46
N LEU A 253 -20.23 -1.01 -8.68
CA LEU A 253 -21.63 -1.10 -9.08
C LEU A 253 -22.39 0.21 -8.79
N GLN A 254 -21.89 1.08 -7.89
CA GLN A 254 -22.43 2.44 -7.77
C GLN A 254 -22.28 3.13 -9.11
N SER A 255 -23.38 3.69 -9.64
CA SER A 255 -23.33 4.50 -10.84
C SER A 255 -22.36 5.65 -10.64
N ILE A 256 -21.67 6.06 -11.70
CA ILE A 256 -20.94 7.34 -11.66
C ILE A 256 -21.99 8.40 -11.28
N PRO A 257 -21.72 9.34 -10.34
CA PRO A 257 -22.77 10.14 -9.71
C PRO A 257 -23.68 10.90 -10.68
N LEU A 258 -23.15 11.26 -11.86
CA LEU A 258 -23.86 12.03 -12.89
C LEU A 258 -24.02 11.24 -14.20
N GLN A 259 -23.85 9.91 -14.15
CA GLN A 259 -23.90 9.04 -15.33
C GLN A 259 -25.21 9.15 -16.12
N ASP A 260 -26.32 9.37 -15.42
CA ASP A 260 -27.66 9.42 -16.02
C ASP A 260 -28.00 10.79 -16.63
N PHE A 261 -27.20 11.82 -16.38
CA PHE A 261 -27.44 13.17 -16.89
C PHE A 261 -27.19 13.21 -18.39
N LYS A 262 -28.08 13.82 -19.16
CA LYS A 262 -27.82 14.14 -20.56
C LYS A 262 -26.72 15.20 -20.63
N GLU A 263 -26.01 15.25 -21.75
CA GLU A 263 -24.92 16.22 -21.96
C GLU A 263 -25.38 17.68 -21.80
N GLU A 264 -26.62 17.99 -22.19
CA GLU A 264 -27.26 19.29 -22.00
C GLU A 264 -27.45 19.70 -20.52
N GLU A 265 -27.46 18.73 -19.61
CA GLU A 265 -27.61 18.91 -18.16
C GLU A 265 -26.27 19.10 -17.44
N LEU A 266 -25.15 18.80 -18.10
CA LEU A 266 -23.78 18.98 -17.60
C LEU A 266 -23.27 20.39 -17.90
N ILE A 267 -22.23 20.82 -17.18
CA ILE A 267 -21.58 22.12 -17.40
C ILE A 267 -20.84 22.06 -18.75
N ASN A 268 -21.30 22.84 -19.73
CA ASN A 268 -20.62 22.98 -21.00
C ASN A 268 -19.55 24.06 -20.85
N VAL A 269 -18.29 23.65 -20.67
CA VAL A 269 -17.17 24.56 -20.44
C VAL A 269 -17.06 25.67 -21.50
N ALA A 270 -17.31 25.37 -22.78
CA ALA A 270 -17.15 26.33 -23.86
C ALA A 270 -18.25 27.41 -23.90
N VAL A 271 -19.44 27.10 -23.37
CA VAL A 271 -20.62 27.98 -23.41
C VAL A 271 -20.88 28.63 -22.05
N ASP A 272 -20.68 27.86 -20.99
CA ASP A 272 -21.06 28.22 -19.64
C ASP A 272 -19.93 28.96 -18.91
N CYS A 273 -18.66 28.87 -19.33
CA CYS A 273 -17.50 29.50 -18.67
C CYS A 273 -16.83 30.57 -19.53
N CYS A 274 -16.60 31.77 -18.97
CA CYS A 274 -15.89 32.87 -19.64
C CYS A 274 -14.37 32.73 -19.55
N ASP A 275 -13.85 32.23 -18.42
CA ASP A 275 -12.42 31.99 -18.19
C ASP A 275 -12.22 30.67 -17.46
N ILE A 276 -12.10 29.59 -18.23
CA ILE A 276 -11.91 28.25 -17.69
C ILE A 276 -10.59 28.10 -16.94
N GLY A 277 -9.53 28.78 -17.38
CA GLY A 277 -8.22 28.69 -16.72
C GLY A 277 -8.30 29.21 -15.29
N TYR A 278 -8.94 30.36 -15.12
CA TYR A 278 -9.15 30.96 -13.81
C TYR A 278 -10.11 30.13 -12.93
N ILE A 279 -11.22 29.63 -13.48
CA ILE A 279 -12.15 28.77 -12.74
C ILE A 279 -11.45 27.50 -12.22
N LYS A 280 -10.69 26.81 -13.08
CA LYS A 280 -9.94 25.61 -12.69
C LYS A 280 -8.92 25.93 -11.59
N PHE A 281 -8.21 27.06 -11.70
CA PHE A 281 -7.25 27.49 -10.67
C PHE A 281 -7.92 27.71 -9.31
N ILE A 282 -9.03 28.45 -9.27
CA ILE A 282 -9.74 28.72 -8.00
C ILE A 282 -10.33 27.44 -7.41
N LEU A 283 -10.94 26.57 -8.22
CA LEU A 283 -11.47 25.29 -7.75
C LEU A 283 -10.37 24.37 -7.25
N TYR A 284 -9.24 24.29 -7.95
CA TYR A 284 -8.07 23.52 -7.50
C TYR A 284 -7.60 23.97 -6.11
N GLU A 285 -7.36 25.27 -5.92
CA GLU A 285 -6.93 25.83 -4.64
C GLU A 285 -7.97 25.60 -3.53
N PHE A 286 -9.25 25.62 -3.89
CA PHE A 286 -10.36 25.44 -2.97
C PHE A 286 -10.48 24.00 -2.49
N PHE A 287 -10.49 23.04 -3.42
CA PHE A 287 -10.53 21.62 -3.06
C PHE A 287 -9.25 21.18 -2.33
N LYS A 288 -8.09 21.76 -2.65
CA LYS A 288 -6.86 21.54 -1.87
C LYS A 288 -7.01 22.03 -0.43
N PHE A 289 -7.66 23.16 -0.22
CA PHE A 289 -7.95 23.68 1.12
C PHE A 289 -8.92 22.79 1.91
N ILE A 290 -9.99 22.31 1.27
CA ILE A 290 -11.02 21.48 1.93
C ILE A 290 -10.53 20.04 2.18
N CYS A 291 -9.93 19.40 1.18
CA CYS A 291 -9.48 18.01 1.25
C CYS A 291 -8.16 17.84 2.01
N LYS A 292 -7.36 18.91 2.16
CA LYS A 292 -6.07 18.89 2.88
C LYS A 292 -5.17 17.76 2.36
N ASP A 293 -4.75 16.86 3.23
CA ASP A 293 -3.83 15.76 2.93
C ASP A 293 -4.46 14.69 2.03
N GLU A 294 -5.80 14.67 1.92
CA GLU A 294 -6.56 13.73 1.08
C GLU A 294 -6.86 14.31 -0.31
N PHE A 295 -6.19 15.40 -0.71
CA PHE A 295 -6.43 16.04 -2.00
C PHE A 295 -5.92 15.24 -3.21
N TYR A 296 -4.97 14.32 -3.01
CA TYR A 296 -4.37 13.52 -4.08
C TYR A 296 -4.73 12.04 -3.97
N PHE A 297 -4.96 11.40 -5.11
CA PHE A 297 -5.11 9.96 -5.28
C PHE A 297 -4.40 9.53 -6.56
N GLU A 298 -3.43 8.62 -6.45
CA GLU A 298 -2.61 8.12 -7.56
C GLU A 298 -2.06 9.27 -8.44
N ASP A 299 -1.45 10.25 -7.78
CA ASP A 299 -0.83 11.46 -8.38
C ASP A 299 -1.79 12.45 -9.06
N LYS A 300 -3.10 12.16 -9.07
CA LYS A 300 -4.14 13.04 -9.60
C LYS A 300 -4.90 13.69 -8.46
N ASN A 301 -5.44 14.88 -8.71
CA ASN A 301 -6.12 15.64 -7.68
C ASN A 301 -7.64 15.40 -7.69
N VAL A 302 -8.24 15.45 -6.50
CA VAL A 302 -9.70 15.26 -6.29
C VAL A 302 -10.54 16.24 -7.12
N PHE A 303 -10.03 17.45 -7.32
CA PHE A 303 -10.69 18.47 -8.13
C PHE A 303 -10.91 18.00 -9.56
N GLU A 304 -9.91 17.40 -10.21
CA GLU A 304 -10.03 16.92 -11.59
C GLU A 304 -11.12 15.86 -11.76
N PHE A 305 -11.24 14.94 -10.80
CA PHE A 305 -12.27 13.92 -10.80
C PHE A 305 -13.67 14.51 -10.63
N PHE A 306 -13.83 15.45 -9.70
CA PHE A 306 -15.09 16.18 -9.49
C PHE A 306 -15.46 16.99 -10.73
N TRP A 307 -14.51 17.75 -11.26
CA TRP A 307 -14.73 18.63 -12.41
C TRP A 307 -15.13 17.84 -13.65
N SER A 308 -14.39 16.78 -13.97
CA SER A 308 -14.69 15.90 -15.11
C SER A 308 -16.08 15.27 -14.98
N ASN A 309 -16.49 14.84 -13.77
CA ASN A 309 -17.86 14.36 -13.53
C ASN A 309 -18.93 15.42 -13.85
N CYS A 310 -18.67 16.69 -13.54
CA CYS A 310 -19.62 17.78 -13.78
C CYS A 310 -19.65 18.27 -15.22
N THR A 311 -18.61 18.01 -16.02
CA THR A 311 -18.44 18.58 -17.37
C THR A 311 -18.44 17.54 -18.50
N GLU A 312 -18.20 16.26 -18.23
CA GLU A 312 -18.01 15.22 -19.24
C GLU A 312 -19.06 14.11 -19.09
N LYS A 313 -19.76 13.77 -20.18
CA LYS A 313 -20.72 12.65 -20.20
C LYS A 313 -20.03 11.30 -19.99
N THR A 314 -18.83 11.16 -20.53
CA THR A 314 -17.94 10.00 -20.35
C THR A 314 -16.59 10.51 -19.84
N PRO A 315 -16.44 10.67 -18.52
CA PRO A 315 -15.20 11.13 -17.92
C PRO A 315 -13.99 10.32 -18.37
N SER A 316 -12.86 11.00 -18.59
CA SER A 316 -11.59 10.34 -18.94
C SER A 316 -10.96 9.52 -17.81
N PHE A 317 -11.43 9.71 -16.58
CA PHE A 317 -10.97 8.99 -15.38
C PHE A 317 -11.67 7.65 -15.20
N SER A 318 -10.98 6.72 -14.55
CA SER A 318 -11.52 5.44 -14.14
C SER A 318 -12.65 5.62 -13.13
N LYS A 319 -13.54 4.63 -13.08
CA LYS A 319 -14.65 4.60 -12.12
C LYS A 319 -14.18 4.68 -10.66
N LEU A 320 -12.99 4.14 -10.37
CA LEU A 320 -12.37 4.19 -9.04
C LEU A 320 -12.05 5.64 -8.64
N GLU A 321 -11.38 6.38 -9.52
CA GLU A 321 -11.00 7.78 -9.31
C GLU A 321 -12.23 8.69 -9.12
N LEU A 322 -13.23 8.53 -9.99
CA LEU A 322 -14.48 9.30 -9.93
C LEU A 322 -15.25 9.05 -8.63
N ASN A 323 -15.37 7.78 -8.23
CA ASN A 323 -16.06 7.44 -7.01
C ASN A 323 -15.24 7.88 -5.77
N TYR A 324 -13.91 7.89 -5.83
CA TYR A 324 -13.05 8.34 -4.73
C TYR A 324 -13.38 9.79 -4.38
N ALA A 325 -13.38 10.68 -5.38
CA ALA A 325 -13.77 12.07 -5.18
C ALA A 325 -15.20 12.19 -4.63
N HIS A 326 -16.16 11.47 -5.21
CA HIS A 326 -17.54 11.48 -4.73
C HIS A 326 -17.64 11.08 -3.25
N SER A 327 -16.95 10.02 -2.85
CA SER A 327 -17.00 9.48 -1.48
C SER A 327 -16.33 10.41 -0.49
N LEU A 328 -15.14 10.91 -0.84
CA LEU A 328 -14.38 11.85 -0.02
C LEU A 328 -15.19 13.13 0.20
N LEU A 329 -15.69 13.74 -0.87
CA LEU A 329 -16.43 15.00 -0.77
C LEU A 329 -17.76 14.83 -0.01
N ASN A 330 -18.47 13.71 -0.19
CA ASN A 330 -19.65 13.41 0.61
C ASN A 330 -19.34 13.22 2.09
N ARG A 331 -18.26 12.48 2.41
CA ARG A 331 -17.81 12.31 3.80
C ARG A 331 -17.52 13.66 4.45
N LEU A 332 -16.76 14.53 3.77
CA LEU A 332 -16.42 15.87 4.28
C LEU A 332 -17.67 16.74 4.51
N VAL A 333 -18.70 16.63 3.67
CA VAL A 333 -19.98 17.32 3.85
C VAL A 333 -20.79 16.74 5.03
N VAL A 334 -20.72 15.43 5.25
CA VAL A 334 -21.39 14.76 6.38
C VAL A 334 -20.71 15.12 7.70
N GLU A 335 -19.37 15.14 7.73
CA GLU A 335 -18.57 15.53 8.89
C GLU A 335 -18.76 17.00 9.27
N ASP A 336 -18.77 17.88 8.26
CA ASP A 336 -19.05 19.30 8.45
C ASP A 336 -19.90 19.85 7.30
N ARG A 337 -21.17 20.12 7.62
CA ARG A 337 -22.15 20.67 6.68
C ARG A 337 -21.72 22.03 6.11
N GLN A 338 -20.83 22.76 6.79
CA GLN A 338 -20.27 24.02 6.29
C GLN A 338 -19.50 23.83 4.98
N ASN A 339 -18.90 22.66 4.74
CA ASN A 339 -18.20 22.37 3.48
C ASN A 339 -19.14 22.47 2.27
N LEU A 340 -20.40 22.05 2.40
CA LEU A 340 -21.38 22.21 1.32
C LEU A 340 -21.72 23.68 1.07
N TYR A 341 -21.83 24.50 2.12
CA TYR A 341 -22.05 25.94 1.97
C TYR A 341 -20.84 26.63 1.32
N TYR A 342 -19.62 26.22 1.66
CA TYR A 342 -18.40 26.70 1.01
C TYR A 342 -18.35 26.34 -0.47
N ILE A 343 -18.74 25.11 -0.84
CA ILE A 343 -18.85 24.69 -2.25
C ILE A 343 -19.88 25.57 -2.97
N VAL A 344 -21.06 25.81 -2.38
CA VAL A 344 -22.05 26.70 -3.01
C VAL A 344 -21.52 28.14 -3.12
N ALA A 345 -20.77 28.61 -2.13
CA ALA A 345 -20.18 29.95 -2.12
C ALA A 345 -19.13 30.16 -3.23
N ILE A 346 -18.30 29.15 -3.54
CA ILE A 346 -17.31 29.27 -4.64
C ILE A 346 -18.01 29.48 -6.00
N PHE A 347 -19.13 28.78 -6.23
CA PHE A 347 -19.89 28.93 -7.45
C PHE A 347 -20.68 30.24 -7.49
N LEU A 348 -21.17 30.73 -6.35
CA LEU A 348 -21.73 32.08 -6.26
C LEU A 348 -20.69 33.15 -6.60
N TYR A 349 -19.46 33.02 -6.11
CA TYR A 349 -18.35 33.90 -6.46
C TYR A 349 -18.12 33.94 -7.98
N PHE A 350 -18.11 32.77 -8.65
CA PHE A 350 -17.98 32.72 -10.11
C PHE A 350 -19.14 33.36 -10.85
N LYS A 351 -20.38 33.17 -10.40
CA LYS A 351 -21.55 33.82 -10.99
C LYS A 351 -21.47 35.34 -10.87
N ASN A 352 -21.15 35.85 -9.67
CA ASN A 352 -21.10 37.30 -9.42
C ASN A 352 -19.93 37.99 -10.12
N GLY A 353 -18.86 37.26 -10.43
CA GLY A 353 -17.74 37.75 -11.24
C GLY A 353 -17.95 37.59 -12.75
N ASP A 354 -19.16 37.25 -13.21
CA ASP A 354 -19.49 36.96 -14.61
C ASP A 354 -18.58 35.89 -15.26
N LEU A 355 -18.04 34.97 -14.45
CA LEU A 355 -17.16 33.89 -14.91
C LEU A 355 -17.96 32.67 -15.39
N ILE A 356 -19.19 32.50 -14.89
CA ILE A 356 -20.10 31.44 -15.31
C ILE A 356 -21.46 32.04 -15.67
N THR A 357 -21.82 32.01 -16.95
CA THR A 357 -22.97 32.74 -17.53
C THR A 357 -24.32 32.07 -17.28
N ARG A 358 -24.36 30.76 -16.99
CA ARG A 358 -25.61 29.97 -16.81
C ARG A 358 -25.74 29.27 -15.44
N LEU A 359 -25.00 29.76 -14.44
CA LEU A 359 -24.83 29.16 -13.12
C LEU A 359 -26.13 28.68 -12.40
N PRO A 360 -27.30 29.35 -12.51
CA PRO A 360 -28.49 28.93 -11.76
C PRO A 360 -29.22 27.67 -12.26
N SER A 361 -29.02 27.25 -13.52
CA SER A 361 -29.90 26.25 -14.15
C SER A 361 -29.45 24.80 -13.97
N LYS A 362 -28.14 24.52 -14.07
CA LYS A 362 -27.58 23.15 -14.05
C LYS A 362 -26.98 22.78 -12.70
N LEU A 363 -26.33 23.75 -12.06
CA LEU A 363 -25.54 23.55 -10.86
C LEU A 363 -26.33 23.01 -9.66
N PRO A 364 -27.58 23.48 -9.37
CA PRO A 364 -28.38 22.92 -8.28
C PRO A 364 -28.61 21.41 -8.43
N LYS A 365 -28.93 20.96 -9.66
CA LYS A 365 -29.21 19.56 -9.96
C LYS A 365 -27.94 18.71 -9.87
N ILE A 366 -26.83 19.21 -10.42
CA ILE A 366 -25.50 18.58 -10.32
C ILE A 366 -25.11 18.38 -8.86
N LEU A 367 -25.15 19.43 -8.04
CA LEU A 367 -24.74 19.36 -6.64
C LEU A 367 -25.70 18.47 -5.82
N ALA A 368 -27.01 18.57 -6.03
CA ALA A 368 -27.98 17.73 -5.33
C ALA A 368 -27.79 16.24 -5.64
N MET A 369 -27.52 15.88 -6.90
CA MET A 369 -27.25 14.50 -7.28
C MET A 369 -25.88 14.03 -6.76
N TYR A 370 -24.85 14.86 -6.89
CA TYR A 370 -23.49 14.51 -6.49
C TYR A 370 -23.33 14.37 -4.96
N PHE A 371 -24.13 15.09 -4.16
CA PHE A 371 -24.05 15.02 -2.69
C PHE A 371 -25.20 14.24 -2.00
N GLY A 372 -26.22 13.78 -2.74
CA GLY A 372 -27.18 12.76 -2.29
C GLY A 372 -28.02 13.07 -1.03
N VAL A 373 -28.47 11.99 -0.35
CA VAL A 373 -29.56 11.93 0.67
C VAL A 373 -29.36 12.86 1.89
N ASN A 374 -28.14 13.32 2.15
CA ASN A 374 -27.80 14.22 3.27
C ASN A 374 -27.45 15.66 2.82
N SER A 375 -27.56 15.96 1.54
CA SER A 375 -27.27 17.28 0.97
C SER A 375 -28.47 18.23 1.02
N LEU A 376 -28.22 19.52 0.79
CA LEU A 376 -29.29 20.50 0.58
C LEU A 376 -30.16 20.05 -0.60
N LYS A 377 -31.49 20.07 -0.43
CA LYS A 377 -32.42 19.77 -1.52
C LYS A 377 -32.09 20.68 -2.72
N GLU A 378 -32.24 20.16 -3.93
CA GLU A 378 -32.00 20.89 -5.19
C GLU A 378 -32.62 22.30 -5.16
N ARG A 379 -33.89 22.39 -4.73
CA ARG A 379 -34.60 23.66 -4.56
C ARG A 379 -33.90 24.63 -3.61
N THR A 380 -33.34 24.14 -2.50
CA THR A 380 -32.61 24.97 -1.54
C THR A 380 -31.31 25.49 -2.14
N ILE A 381 -30.58 24.65 -2.89
CA ILE A 381 -29.38 25.07 -3.61
C ILE A 381 -29.74 26.12 -4.66
N TYR A 382 -30.81 25.89 -5.43
CA TYR A 382 -31.32 26.84 -6.40
C TYR A 382 -31.66 28.19 -5.75
N GLU A 383 -32.39 28.19 -4.63
CA GLU A 383 -32.73 29.41 -3.89
C GLU A 383 -31.48 30.14 -3.38
N LEU A 384 -30.45 29.43 -2.94
CA LEU A 384 -29.17 30.05 -2.55
C LEU A 384 -28.44 30.67 -3.75
N LEU A 385 -28.50 30.02 -4.92
CA LEU A 385 -27.86 30.49 -6.16
C LEU A 385 -28.62 31.61 -6.87
N THR A 386 -29.91 31.80 -6.58
CA THR A 386 -30.79 32.76 -7.29
C THR A 386 -31.20 33.98 -6.49
N ARG A 387 -31.08 33.97 -5.15
CA ARG A 387 -31.37 35.15 -4.33
C ARG A 387 -30.39 36.28 -4.65
N ASP A 388 -30.92 37.50 -4.83
CA ASP A 388 -30.12 38.71 -4.98
C ASP A 388 -29.14 38.84 -3.82
N THR A 389 -27.85 38.91 -4.15
CA THR A 389 -26.68 38.84 -3.25
C THR A 389 -26.71 39.88 -2.13
N LEU A 390 -27.48 40.95 -2.27
CA LEU A 390 -27.51 42.08 -1.33
C LEU A 390 -28.34 41.84 -0.06
N ASN A 391 -29.28 40.89 -0.03
CA ASN A 391 -30.24 40.78 1.08
C ASN A 391 -30.00 39.63 2.07
N ASN A 392 -29.01 38.74 1.85
CA ASN A 392 -28.78 37.60 2.74
C ASN A 392 -27.61 37.83 3.72
N LYS A 393 -27.83 38.71 4.70
CA LYS A 393 -26.81 39.10 5.69
C LYS A 393 -26.21 37.92 6.45
N SER A 394 -26.94 36.82 6.72
CA SER A 394 -26.37 35.67 7.44
C SER A 394 -25.48 34.82 6.54
N PHE A 395 -25.95 34.40 5.35
CA PHE A 395 -25.14 33.60 4.42
C PHE A 395 -23.88 34.35 3.95
N ASN A 396 -23.99 35.67 3.71
CA ASN A 396 -22.84 36.50 3.36
C ASN A 396 -21.88 36.71 4.52
N LYS A 397 -22.36 36.73 5.77
CA LYS A 397 -21.52 36.86 6.97
C LYS A 397 -20.82 35.54 7.30
N ASP A 398 -21.51 34.42 7.12
CA ASP A 398 -20.98 33.08 7.41
C ASP A 398 -20.01 32.59 6.30
N ASN A 399 -20.10 33.15 5.09
CA ASN A 399 -19.22 32.83 3.96
C ASN A 399 -18.36 33.99 3.47
N SER A 400 -18.31 35.13 4.18
CA SER A 400 -17.44 36.26 3.79
C SER A 400 -15.99 35.83 3.67
N TYR A 401 -15.56 34.90 4.53
CA TYR A 401 -14.24 34.31 4.49
C TYR A 401 -13.91 33.64 3.14
N ILE A 402 -14.85 32.92 2.51
CA ILE A 402 -14.62 32.29 1.20
C ILE A 402 -14.50 33.33 0.10
N ASN A 403 -15.30 34.39 0.15
CA ASN A 403 -15.18 35.50 -0.81
C ASN A 403 -13.84 36.24 -0.63
N ASP A 404 -13.45 36.55 0.59
CA ASP A 404 -12.17 37.19 0.89
C ASP A 404 -10.99 36.29 0.47
N TRP A 405 -11.08 34.99 0.76
CA TRP A 405 -10.11 33.99 0.31
C TRP A 405 -10.02 33.93 -1.22
N ALA A 406 -11.15 33.89 -1.92
CA ALA A 406 -11.19 33.85 -3.38
C ALA A 406 -10.60 35.12 -4.00
N VAL A 407 -10.88 36.29 -3.43
CA VAL A 407 -10.28 37.58 -3.86
C VAL A 407 -8.76 37.60 -3.61
N ILE A 408 -8.27 37.04 -2.50
CA ILE A 408 -6.82 36.90 -2.26
C ILE A 408 -6.18 36.00 -3.32
N LYS A 409 -6.83 34.88 -3.67
CA LYS A 409 -6.35 33.97 -4.73
C LYS A 409 -6.43 34.62 -6.11
N GLN A 410 -7.46 35.41 -6.39
CA GLN A 410 -7.58 36.20 -7.61
C GLN A 410 -6.37 37.10 -7.82
N LYS A 411 -5.95 37.83 -6.77
CA LYS A 411 -4.77 38.70 -6.82
C LYS A 411 -3.49 37.94 -7.13
N LYS A 412 -3.35 36.68 -6.66
CA LYS A 412 -2.20 35.81 -6.98
C LYS A 412 -2.22 35.32 -8.43
N TYR A 413 -3.40 35.12 -9.00
CA TYR A 413 -3.56 34.71 -10.39
C TYR A 413 -3.28 35.86 -11.37
N THR A 414 -3.81 37.05 -11.09
CA THR A 414 -3.66 38.22 -11.98
C THR A 414 -2.31 38.92 -11.84
N ASN A 415 -1.71 38.88 -10.66
CA ASN A 415 -0.33 39.29 -10.42
C ASN A 415 0.45 38.07 -9.91
N PRO A 416 0.96 37.20 -10.80
CA PRO A 416 1.98 36.26 -10.39
C PRO A 416 3.13 37.13 -9.88
N LEU A 417 3.37 37.12 -8.57
CA LEU A 417 4.54 37.77 -8.00
C LEU A 417 5.73 37.27 -8.82
N VAL A 418 6.39 38.22 -9.51
CA VAL A 418 7.76 38.04 -9.96
C VAL A 418 8.52 37.76 -8.67
N ASP A 419 8.78 36.49 -8.43
CA ASP A 419 9.72 36.04 -7.42
C ASP A 419 11.09 36.53 -7.92
N SER A 420 11.35 37.81 -7.65
CA SER A 420 12.67 38.40 -7.81
C SER A 420 13.53 37.75 -6.74
N GLY A 421 14.04 36.57 -7.09
CA GLY A 421 14.97 35.82 -6.29
C GLY A 421 16.09 36.74 -5.83
N VAL A 422 16.09 37.03 -4.54
CA VAL A 422 17.28 37.43 -3.82
C VAL A 422 17.47 36.33 -2.79
N TYR A 423 18.33 35.38 -3.16
CA TYR A 423 18.92 34.38 -2.27
C TYR A 423 19.80 35.06 -1.21
#